data_AF-A0A847ISL7-F1
#
_entry.id   AF-A0A847ISL7-F1
#
_cell.length_a   1.000
_cell.length_b   1.000
_cell.length_c   1.000
_cell.angle_alpha   90.00
_cell.angle_beta   90.00
_cell.angle_gamma   90.00
#
_symmetry.space_group_name_H-M   'P 1'
#
loop_
_entity.id
_entity.type
_entity.pdbx_description
1 polymer ?
#
loop_
_entity_poly.entity_id
_entity_poly.type
_entity_poly.pdbx_seq_one_letter_code
_entity_poly.pdbx_strand_id
1 'polypeptide(L)'
;MTHLNAIVEGLLLVNKNDLNRPHLVLTSYFSLSLFDLEGTVDGYKVNYVIDVLDRSRILDLLWDDFSILFDPSVRTGFRPVTNDQGNILLLTMGTGIRSTVIKAADYVNDYPATIVIDHPALHLSVYLKVLQNAHGSLYY
;
A
#
# COMPACT_ATOMS: atom_id res chain seq x y z
N MET A 1 -1.69 -15.61 -26.05
CA MET A 1 -0.97 -15.10 -24.87
C MET A 1 -1.85 -15.38 -23.67
N THR A 2 -1.47 -16.34 -22.84
CA THR A 2 -2.25 -16.73 -21.66
C THR A 2 -2.05 -15.65 -20.60
N HIS A 3 -3.08 -14.86 -20.32
CA HIS A 3 -3.07 -13.95 -19.18
C HIS A 3 -3.01 -14.81 -17.92
N LEU A 4 -1.82 -14.91 -17.31
CA LEU A 4 -1.69 -15.43 -15.96
C LEU A 4 -2.38 -14.42 -15.05
N ASN A 5 -3.57 -14.75 -14.56
CA ASN A 5 -4.10 -14.17 -13.32
C ASN A 5 -3.18 -14.67 -12.18
N ALA A 6 -1.99 -14.11 -12.09
CA ALA A 6 -1.01 -14.45 -11.07
C ALA A 6 -1.41 -13.73 -9.79
N ILE A 7 -2.00 -14.48 -8.86
CA ILE A 7 -2.21 -13.99 -7.50
C ILE A 7 -0.88 -14.13 -6.77
N VAL A 8 -0.41 -13.03 -6.20
CA VAL A 8 0.74 -13.00 -5.30
C VAL A 8 0.22 -12.71 -3.91
N GLU A 9 0.48 -13.63 -2.98
CA GLU A 9 0.05 -13.50 -1.59
C GLU A 9 1.25 -13.58 -0.65
N GLY A 10 1.17 -12.87 0.47
CA GLY A 10 2.31 -12.69 1.34
C GLY A 10 2.06 -11.82 2.56
N LEU A 11 3.14 -11.56 3.30
CA LEU A 11 3.18 -10.67 4.44
C LEU A 11 3.91 -9.38 4.05
N LEU A 12 3.23 -8.26 4.20
CA LEU A 12 3.80 -6.92 4.11
C LEU A 12 4.13 -6.42 5.52
N LEU A 13 5.40 -6.18 5.76
CA LEU A 13 5.89 -5.48 6.94
C LEU A 13 6.04 -4.01 6.60
N VAL A 14 5.46 -3.16 7.44
CA VAL A 14 5.56 -1.71 7.35
C VAL A 14 6.19 -1.22 8.63
N ASN A 15 7.36 -0.57 8.54
CA ASN A 15 8.07 -0.02 9.69
C ASN A 15 8.69 1.33 9.31
N LYS A 16 9.46 1.91 10.23
CA LYS A 16 10.33 3.05 9.96
C LYS A 16 11.79 2.68 10.18
N ASN A 17 12.69 3.22 9.36
CA ASN A 17 14.13 3.09 9.55
C ASN A 17 14.64 4.02 10.67
N ASP A 18 15.95 3.99 10.92
CA ASP A 18 16.61 4.80 11.96
C ASP A 18 16.45 6.32 11.76
N LEU A 19 16.07 6.74 10.56
CA LEU A 19 15.79 8.14 10.21
C LEU A 19 14.29 8.47 10.22
N ASN A 20 13.46 7.60 10.80
CA ASN A 20 12.01 7.73 10.88
C ASN A 20 11.32 7.80 9.50
N ARG A 21 11.91 7.16 8.48
CA ARG A 21 11.36 7.06 7.11
C ARG A 21 10.75 5.69 6.86
N PRO A 22 9.76 5.55 5.97
CA PRO A 22 9.07 4.27 5.76
C PRO A 22 10.02 3.16 5.29
N HIS A 23 9.80 1.95 5.77
CA HIS A 23 10.50 0.73 5.33
C HIS A 23 9.46 -0.36 5.07
N LEU A 24 9.42 -0.85 3.83
CA LEU A 24 8.45 -1.81 3.35
C LEU A 24 9.14 -3.10 2.94
N VAL A 25 8.74 -4.22 3.54
CA VAL A 25 9.24 -5.55 3.17
C VAL A 25 8.06 -6.44 2.85
N LEU A 26 7.96 -6.89 1.60
CA LEU A 26 6.96 -7.86 1.18
C LEU A 26 7.61 -9.22 1.02
N THR A 27 7.04 -10.23 1.67
CA THR A 27 7.48 -11.63 1.56
C THR A 27 6.32 -12.50 1.11
N SER A 28 6.57 -13.51 0.29
CA SER A 28 5.57 -14.54 -0.01
C SER A 28 5.37 -15.48 1.18
N TYR A 29 4.29 -16.24 1.18
CA TYR A 29 4.06 -17.28 2.21
C TYR A 29 5.12 -18.39 2.24
N PHE A 30 5.91 -18.54 1.16
CA PHE A 30 7.03 -19.48 1.10
C PHE A 30 8.35 -18.85 1.57
N SER A 31 8.28 -17.74 2.31
CA SER A 31 9.43 -17.01 2.86
C SER A 31 10.40 -16.46 1.81
N LEU A 32 9.92 -16.28 0.58
CA LEU A 32 10.67 -15.56 -0.45
C LEU A 32 10.41 -14.06 -0.30
N SER A 33 11.42 -13.26 -0.01
CA SER A 33 11.31 -11.81 -0.15
C SER A 33 10.95 -11.46 -1.59
N LEU A 34 9.96 -10.60 -1.77
CA LEU A 34 9.54 -10.10 -3.09
C LEU A 34 10.15 -8.72 -3.35
N PHE A 35 10.15 -7.85 -2.32
CA PHE A 35 10.90 -6.61 -2.31
C PHE A 35 11.24 -6.17 -0.88
N ASP A 36 12.25 -5.30 -0.78
CA ASP A 36 12.64 -4.52 0.38
C ASP A 36 12.92 -3.08 -0.10
N LEU A 37 12.02 -2.16 0.26
CA LEU A 37 12.07 -0.74 -0.12
C LEU A 37 12.21 0.13 1.13
N GLU A 38 13.21 0.99 1.14
CA GLU A 38 13.50 1.85 2.29
C GLU A 38 13.49 3.32 1.87
N GLY A 39 12.75 4.15 2.63
CA GLY A 39 12.57 5.55 2.35
C GLY A 39 13.85 6.36 2.50
N THR A 40 14.04 7.32 1.60
CA THR A 40 15.15 8.27 1.57
C THR A 40 14.61 9.70 1.57
N VAL A 41 15.48 10.72 1.43
CA VAL A 41 15.06 12.13 1.30
C VAL A 41 14.29 12.35 -0.01
N ASP A 42 14.69 11.65 -1.06
CA ASP A 42 14.25 11.92 -2.43
C ASP A 42 13.29 10.84 -2.97
N GLY A 43 12.79 9.96 -2.10
CA GLY A 43 11.90 8.84 -2.47
C GLY A 43 12.21 7.59 -1.67
N TYR A 44 12.62 6.53 -2.34
CA TYR A 44 13.02 5.26 -1.73
C TYR A 44 14.27 4.68 -2.41
N LYS A 45 14.99 3.81 -1.70
CA LYS A 45 16.02 2.93 -2.25
C LYS A 45 15.50 1.49 -2.26
N VAL A 46 15.99 0.71 -3.21
CA VAL A 46 15.68 -0.73 -3.30
C VAL A 46 16.83 -1.49 -2.65
N ASN A 47 16.58 -2.12 -1.50
CA ASN A 47 17.55 -3.01 -0.87
C ASN A 47 17.52 -4.39 -1.52
N TYR A 48 16.32 -4.85 -1.93
CA TYR A 48 16.11 -6.10 -2.63
C TYR A 48 14.83 -6.05 -3.47
N VAL A 49 14.82 -6.72 -4.63
CA VAL A 49 13.61 -6.93 -5.45
C VAL A 49 13.82 -8.15 -6.35
N ILE A 50 12.76 -8.92 -6.60
CA ILE A 50 12.80 -10.00 -7.60
C ILE A 50 12.70 -9.44 -9.03
N ASP A 51 13.30 -10.12 -10.01
CA ASP A 51 13.38 -9.68 -11.42
C ASP A 51 12.03 -9.25 -12.04
N VAL A 52 10.93 -9.90 -11.63
CA VAL A 52 9.58 -9.62 -12.15
C VAL A 52 9.05 -8.27 -11.66
N LEU A 53 9.42 -7.86 -10.44
CA LEU A 53 9.02 -6.59 -9.83
C LEU A 53 10.07 -5.49 -10.04
N ASP A 54 11.26 -5.81 -10.53
CA ASP A 54 12.36 -4.86 -10.78
C ASP A 54 12.09 -3.97 -12.00
N ARG A 55 11.06 -3.15 -11.89
CA ARG A 55 10.64 -2.14 -12.86
C ARG A 55 10.27 -0.91 -12.06
N SER A 56 10.95 0.21 -12.32
CA SER A 56 10.70 1.47 -11.58
C SER A 56 9.22 1.82 -11.49
N ARG A 57 8.49 1.74 -12.60
CA ARG A 57 7.04 2.03 -12.62
C ARG A 57 6.20 1.12 -11.72
N ILE A 58 6.59 -0.14 -11.52
CA ILE A 58 5.89 -1.07 -10.62
C ILE A 58 6.23 -0.71 -9.17
N LEU A 59 7.51 -0.47 -8.88
CA LEU A 59 7.95 -0.10 -7.55
C LEU A 59 7.40 1.26 -7.11
N ASP A 60 7.36 2.24 -8.02
CA ASP A 60 6.76 3.55 -7.79
C ASP A 60 5.26 3.41 -7.48
N LEU A 61 4.55 2.58 -8.25
CA LEU A 61 3.13 2.30 -8.00
C LEU A 61 2.91 1.69 -6.62
N LEU A 62 3.68 0.65 -6.26
CA LEU A 62 3.56 -0.03 -4.97
C LEU A 62 3.97 0.88 -3.80
N TRP A 63 5.03 1.67 -3.97
CA TRP A 63 5.48 2.64 -2.99
C TRP A 63 4.41 3.70 -2.73
N ASP A 64 3.86 4.27 -3.81
CA ASP A 64 2.76 5.21 -3.73
C ASP A 64 1.58 4.53 -3.03
N ASP A 65 1.11 3.37 -3.50
CA ASP A 65 -0.03 2.62 -2.94
C ASP A 65 0.09 2.40 -1.44
N PHE A 66 1.25 1.94 -0.97
CA PHE A 66 1.47 1.68 0.44
C PHE A 66 1.75 2.94 1.27
N SER A 67 1.89 4.12 0.66
CA SER A 67 2.06 5.38 1.40
C SER A 67 0.95 5.70 2.38
N ILE A 68 -0.28 5.30 2.05
CA ILE A 68 -1.43 5.48 2.93
C ILE A 68 -1.28 4.72 4.26
N LEU A 69 -0.43 3.68 4.31
CA LEU A 69 -0.22 2.88 5.51
C LEU A 69 0.67 3.57 6.54
N PHE A 70 1.47 4.56 6.11
CA PHE A 70 2.43 5.24 6.99
C PHE A 70 2.24 6.76 7.07
N ASP A 71 1.61 7.38 6.06
CA ASP A 71 1.20 8.78 6.10
C ASP A 71 -0.03 9.01 5.19
N PRO A 72 -1.24 8.91 5.77
CA PRO A 72 -2.48 9.19 5.04
C PRO A 72 -2.58 10.62 4.50
N SER A 73 -1.83 11.55 5.09
CA SER A 73 -1.88 12.97 4.73
C SER A 73 -1.15 13.30 3.42
N VAL A 74 -0.29 12.40 2.93
CA VAL A 74 0.43 12.55 1.64
C VAL A 74 -0.55 12.69 0.48
N ARG A 75 -1.73 12.08 0.57
CA ARG A 75 -2.71 12.04 -0.52
C ARG A 75 -3.68 13.22 -0.45
N THR A 76 -3.16 14.43 -0.67
CA THR A 76 -3.94 15.68 -0.69
C THR A 76 -4.72 15.89 -2.00
N GLY A 77 -5.76 16.72 -1.97
CA GLY A 77 -6.51 17.13 -3.17
C GLY A 77 -7.62 16.16 -3.62
N PHE A 78 -7.79 15.05 -2.93
CA PHE A 78 -8.88 14.09 -3.16
C PHE A 78 -9.84 14.10 -1.97
N ARG A 79 -11.15 14.10 -2.24
CA ARG A 79 -12.17 14.14 -1.19
C ARG A 79 -12.57 12.70 -0.81
N PRO A 80 -12.22 12.20 0.37
CA PRO A 80 -12.68 10.88 0.81
C PRO A 80 -14.18 10.89 1.08
N VAL A 81 -14.82 9.74 0.87
CA VAL A 81 -16.12 9.43 1.46
C VAL A 81 -15.85 8.90 2.86
N THR A 82 -16.48 9.49 3.86
CA THR A 82 -16.31 9.10 5.27
C THR A 82 -17.61 8.58 5.86
N ASN A 83 -17.52 7.82 6.95
CA ASN A 83 -18.67 7.50 7.79
C ASN A 83 -18.98 8.66 8.78
N ASP A 84 -20.01 8.48 9.61
CA ASP A 84 -20.44 9.47 10.61
C ASP A 84 -19.37 9.78 11.69
N GLN A 85 -18.38 8.90 11.84
CA GLN A 85 -17.25 9.05 12.77
C GLN A 85 -16.04 9.74 12.12
N GLY A 86 -16.10 10.07 10.83
CA GLY A 86 -14.99 10.65 10.07
C GLY A 86 -14.00 9.64 9.50
N ASN A 87 -14.24 8.34 9.67
CA ASN A 87 -13.39 7.28 9.12
C ASN A 87 -13.57 7.17 7.60
N ILE A 88 -12.46 7.06 6.85
CA ILE A 88 -12.45 7.00 5.38
C ILE A 88 -13.02 5.67 4.89
N LEU A 89 -14.15 5.65 4.19
CA LEU A 89 -14.69 4.43 3.59
C LEU A 89 -14.15 4.20 2.16
N LEU A 90 -13.99 5.30 1.41
CA LEU A 90 -13.63 5.26 0.01
C LEU A 90 -12.79 6.51 -0.34
N LEU A 91 -11.72 6.32 -1.09
CA LEU A 91 -10.92 7.39 -1.66
C LEU A 91 -10.63 7.06 -3.13
N THR A 92 -11.16 7.87 -4.03
CA THR A 92 -10.90 7.76 -5.47
C THR A 92 -9.92 8.85 -5.88
N MET A 93 -8.89 8.46 -6.64
CA MET A 93 -7.88 9.38 -7.10
C MET A 93 -7.32 9.04 -8.47
N GLY A 94 -6.58 10.00 -9.03
CA GLY A 94 -6.05 9.91 -10.38
C GLY A 94 -7.15 9.91 -11.46
N THR A 95 -6.73 9.86 -12.71
CA THR A 95 -7.62 9.77 -13.88
C THR A 95 -7.05 8.80 -14.90
N GLY A 96 -7.92 8.22 -15.73
CA GLY A 96 -7.53 7.28 -16.79
C GLY A 96 -6.77 6.08 -16.25
N ILE A 97 -5.59 5.80 -16.81
CA ILE A 97 -4.78 4.63 -16.45
C ILE A 97 -4.23 4.66 -15.01
N ARG A 98 -4.13 5.86 -14.43
CA ARG A 98 -3.67 6.09 -13.05
C ARG A 98 -4.83 6.20 -12.07
N SER A 99 -6.05 5.86 -12.49
CA SER A 99 -7.18 5.85 -11.57
C SER A 99 -6.98 4.77 -10.53
N THR A 100 -7.09 5.16 -9.27
CA THR A 100 -6.95 4.29 -8.11
C THR A 100 -8.15 4.49 -7.21
N VAL A 101 -8.73 3.38 -6.75
CA VAL A 101 -9.86 3.37 -5.83
C VAL A 101 -9.43 2.62 -4.57
N ILE A 102 -9.34 3.34 -3.46
CA ILE A 102 -9.00 2.78 -2.15
C ILE A 102 -10.28 2.64 -1.34
N LYS A 103 -10.53 1.44 -0.81
CA LYS A 103 -11.64 1.14 0.10
C LYS A 103 -11.06 0.69 1.42
N ALA A 104 -11.61 1.19 2.51
CA ALA A 104 -11.23 0.77 3.85
C ALA A 104 -12.48 0.33 4.63
N ALA A 105 -12.35 -0.77 5.37
CA ALA A 105 -13.46 -1.44 6.01
C ALA A 105 -13.00 -2.14 7.31
N ASP A 106 -13.99 -2.72 8.00
CA ASP A 106 -13.78 -3.54 9.21
C ASP A 106 -13.01 -2.78 10.30
N TYR A 107 -13.46 -1.56 10.59
CA TYR A 107 -12.80 -0.67 11.54
C TYR A 107 -12.78 -1.25 12.97
N VAL A 108 -11.60 -1.23 13.59
CA VAL A 108 -11.38 -1.60 14.99
C VAL A 108 -10.59 -0.46 15.64
N ASN A 109 -11.13 0.15 16.70
CA ASN A 109 -10.54 1.32 17.39
C ASN A 109 -10.20 2.48 16.43
N ASP A 110 -11.07 2.77 15.46
CA ASP A 110 -10.86 3.79 14.40
C ASP A 110 -9.74 3.49 13.38
N TYR A 111 -9.18 2.27 13.39
CA TYR A 111 -8.25 1.79 12.37
C TYR A 111 -8.93 0.77 11.44
N PRO A 112 -8.75 0.86 10.12
CA PRO A 112 -9.28 -0.14 9.19
C PRO A 112 -8.53 -1.46 9.32
N ALA A 113 -9.23 -2.56 9.57
CA ALA A 113 -8.62 -3.89 9.54
C ALA A 113 -8.46 -4.43 8.10
N THR A 114 -9.21 -3.88 7.15
CA THR A 114 -9.17 -4.25 5.74
C THR A 114 -8.98 -3.01 4.86
N ILE A 115 -8.02 -3.07 3.93
CA ILE A 115 -7.79 -2.04 2.91
C ILE A 115 -7.70 -2.72 1.54
N VAL A 116 -8.44 -2.20 0.56
CA VAL A 116 -8.40 -2.65 -0.84
C VAL A 116 -7.96 -1.48 -1.71
N ILE A 117 -6.94 -1.67 -2.54
CA ILE A 117 -6.44 -0.70 -3.50
C ILE A 117 -6.67 -1.27 -4.90
N ASP A 118 -7.62 -0.70 -5.62
CA ASP A 118 -8.00 -1.12 -6.97
C ASP A 118 -7.41 -0.14 -8.00
N HIS A 119 -6.71 -0.65 -9.02
CA HIS A 119 -6.31 0.08 -10.23
C HIS A 119 -7.06 -0.49 -11.44
N PRO A 120 -8.25 0.06 -11.79
CA PRO A 120 -9.15 -0.58 -12.76
C PRO A 120 -8.54 -0.77 -14.15
N ALA A 121 -7.75 0.20 -14.61
CA ALA A 121 -7.12 0.18 -15.92
C ALA A 121 -5.89 -0.73 -16.00
N LEU A 122 -5.28 -1.06 -14.85
CA LEU A 122 -4.15 -1.99 -14.76
C LEU A 122 -4.61 -3.43 -14.48
N HIS A 123 -5.91 -3.64 -14.23
CA HIS A 123 -6.46 -4.90 -13.74
C HIS A 123 -5.69 -5.44 -12.53
N LEU A 124 -5.25 -4.53 -11.66
CA LEU A 124 -4.50 -4.80 -10.45
C LEU A 124 -5.36 -4.43 -9.24
N SER A 125 -5.46 -5.36 -8.29
CA SER A 125 -6.07 -5.12 -6.99
C SER A 125 -5.14 -5.62 -5.91
N VAL A 126 -4.92 -4.80 -4.89
CA VAL A 126 -4.14 -5.16 -3.71
C VAL A 126 -5.10 -5.26 -2.53
N TYR A 127 -5.12 -6.43 -1.90
CA TYR A 127 -5.91 -6.69 -0.71
C TYR A 127 -4.99 -6.77 0.51
N LEU A 128 -5.22 -5.91 1.49
CA LEU A 128 -4.47 -5.85 2.73
C LEU A 128 -5.39 -6.18 3.91
N LYS A 129 -4.98 -7.15 4.72
CA LYS A 129 -5.60 -7.47 6.00
C LYS A 129 -4.59 -7.22 7.11
N VAL A 130 -4.93 -6.34 8.04
CA VAL A 130 -4.05 -5.99 9.16
C VAL A 130 -4.10 -7.12 10.20
N LEU A 131 -2.96 -7.79 10.45
CA LEU A 131 -2.90 -9.01 11.26
C LEU A 131 -2.48 -8.79 12.72
N GLN A 132 -1.84 -7.68 13.08
CA GLN A 132 -1.40 -7.37 14.45
C GLN A 132 -1.41 -5.87 14.74
N ASN A 133 -1.49 -5.51 16.03
CA ASN A 133 -1.27 -4.19 16.65
C ASN A 133 -0.62 -3.13 15.75
N ALA A 134 -1.42 -2.46 14.91
CA ALA A 134 -1.06 -1.19 14.29
C ALA A 134 -1.18 -0.06 15.35
N HIS A 135 -0.62 -0.26 16.54
CA HIS A 135 -0.50 0.79 17.54
C HIS A 135 0.55 1.78 17.06
N GLY A 136 0.12 2.77 16.25
CA GLY A 136 0.94 3.94 15.93
C GLY A 136 1.07 4.36 14.46
N SER A 137 0.26 3.86 13.51
CA SER A 137 0.48 4.18 12.08
C SER A 137 -0.61 4.96 11.34
N LEU A 138 -1.70 5.39 11.99
CA LEU A 138 -2.65 6.36 11.38
C LEU A 138 -2.84 7.64 12.20
N TYR A 139 -2.18 7.76 13.35
CA TYR A 139 -2.17 8.98 14.16
C TYR A 139 -0.80 9.19 14.79
N TYR A 140 0.10 9.76 14.01
CA TYR A 140 0.82 10.97 14.40
C TYR A 140 0.75 11.94 13.23
#